data_AF-A0A914NRM8-F1
#
_entry.id   AF-A0A914NRM8-F1
#
_cell.length_a   1.000
_cell.length_b   1.000
_cell.length_c   1.000
_cell.angle_alpha   90.00
_cell.angle_beta   90.00
_cell.angle_gamma   90.00
#
_symmetry.space_group_name_H-M   'P 1'
#
loop_
_entity.id
_entity.type
_entity.pdbx_description
1 polymer ?
#
loop_
_entity_poly.entity_id
_entity_poly.type
_entity_poly.pdbx_seq_one_letter_code
_entity_poly.pdbx_strand_id
1 'polypeptide(L)'
;MDNLVVQQICLPVLARGITIGLSDRNFNTGFFDRNIGGNILIFQHLFWFFGHPEVYVLIAPAFGLVRIVIVLLSSKKDLYGRKGIILAIISIGFIGCLV
;
A
#
# COMPACT_ATOMS: atom_id res chain seq x y z
N MET A 1 -14.00 -5.42 -8.83
CA MET A 1 -12.80 -4.71 -9.31
C MET A 1 -11.92 -4.57 -8.10
N ASP A 2 -11.07 -5.56 -7.98
CA ASP A 2 -10.81 -6.18 -6.69
C ASP A 2 -9.74 -5.36 -6.00
N ASN A 3 -9.90 -5.11 -4.69
CA ASN A 3 -8.97 -4.33 -3.85
C ASN A 3 -7.52 -4.89 -3.84
N LEU A 4 -7.25 -5.91 -4.66
CA LEU A 4 -6.01 -6.66 -4.81
C LEU A 4 -5.12 -6.15 -5.94
N VAL A 5 -5.62 -5.34 -6.89
CA VAL A 5 -4.80 -4.90 -8.04
C VAL A 5 -3.58 -4.07 -7.58
N VAL A 6 -3.77 -3.18 -6.61
CA VAL A 6 -2.66 -2.37 -6.05
C VAL A 6 -1.65 -3.28 -5.36
N GLN A 7 -2.12 -4.27 -4.59
CA GLN A 7 -1.24 -5.23 -3.91
C GLN A 7 -0.45 -6.07 -4.91
N GLN A 8 -1.04 -6.49 -6.02
CA GLN A 8 -0.35 -7.25 -7.06
C GLN A 8 0.82 -6.48 -7.69
N ILE A 9 0.72 -5.15 -7.76
CA ILE A 9 1.78 -4.27 -8.28
C ILE A 9 2.86 -4.02 -7.22
N CYS A 10 2.48 -3.86 -5.95
CA CYS A 10 3.40 -3.48 -4.88
C CYS A 10 4.15 -4.68 -4.24
N LEU A 11 3.52 -5.85 -4.13
CA LEU A 11 4.10 -7.05 -3.49
C LEU A 11 5.44 -7.51 -4.12
N PRO A 12 5.62 -7.53 -5.46
CA PRO A 12 6.90 -7.90 -6.07
C PRO A 12 8.05 -6.97 -5.69
N VAL A 13 7.76 -5.69 -5.41
CA VAL A 13 8.78 -4.69 -5.06
C VAL A 13 9.34 -4.96 -3.66
N LEU A 14 8.47 -5.24 -2.68
CA LEU A 14 8.90 -5.64 -1.35
C LEU A 14 9.65 -6.98 -1.39
N ALA A 15 9.13 -7.97 -2.13
CA ALA A 15 9.76 -9.28 -2.26
C ALA A 15 11.19 -9.15 -2.80
N ARG A 16 11.41 -8.28 -3.80
CA ARG A 16 12.76 -7.96 -4.29
C ARG A 16 13.64 -7.33 -3.19
N GLY A 17 13.13 -6.34 -2.45
CA GLY A 17 13.90 -5.71 -1.37
C GLY A 17 14.35 -6.70 -0.29
N ILE A 18 13.45 -7.61 0.13
CA ILE A 18 13.76 -8.67 1.09
C ILE A 18 14.77 -9.66 0.51
N THR A 19 14.60 -10.06 -0.76
CA THR A 19 15.53 -11.00 -1.43
C THR A 19 16.94 -10.41 -1.52
N ILE A 20 17.07 -9.13 -1.85
CA ILE A 20 18.36 -8.42 -1.86
C ILE A 20 18.96 -8.38 -0.46
N GLY A 21 18.15 -8.10 0.57
CA GLY A 21 18.61 -8.11 1.97
C GLY A 21 19.03 -9.50 2.45
N LEU A 22 18.34 -10.56 2.02
CA LEU A 22 18.74 -11.94 2.28
C LEU A 22 20.05 -12.29 1.56
N SER A 23 20.24 -11.80 0.33
CA SER A 23 21.49 -11.99 -0.40
C SER A 23 22.68 -11.30 0.28
N ASP A 24 22.49 -10.07 0.76
CA ASP A 24 23.55 -9.34 1.47
C ASP A 24 23.99 -10.10 2.74
N ARG A 25 23.05 -10.77 3.41
CA ARG A 25 23.33 -11.55 4.63
C ARG A 25 23.94 -12.93 4.39
N ASN A 26 23.61 -13.60 3.29
CA ASN A 26 23.95 -15.03 3.09
C ASN A 26 24.96 -15.28 1.97
N PHE A 27 25.10 -14.36 1.01
CA PHE A 27 25.96 -14.53 -0.17
C PHE A 27 27.03 -13.44 -0.30
N ASN A 28 27.27 -12.65 0.76
CA ASN A 28 28.23 -11.54 0.81
C ASN A 28 28.04 -10.52 -0.34
N THR A 29 26.79 -10.29 -0.77
CA THR A 29 26.49 -9.14 -1.63
C THR A 29 26.49 -7.84 -0.81
N GLY A 30 26.70 -6.71 -1.46
CA GLY A 30 26.86 -5.40 -0.81
C GLY A 30 25.89 -4.35 -1.33
N PHE A 31 24.62 -4.68 -1.52
CA PHE A 31 23.63 -3.73 -2.07
C PHE A 31 23.23 -2.65 -1.07
N PHE A 32 23.15 -3.00 0.22
CA PHE A 32 22.82 -2.07 1.30
C PHE A 32 24.05 -1.66 2.13
N ASP A 33 25.17 -2.40 2.08
CA ASP A 33 26.38 -2.05 2.80
C ASP A 33 27.15 -0.91 2.12
N ARG A 34 27.32 0.19 2.86
CA ARG A 34 28.04 1.38 2.39
C ARG A 34 29.53 1.13 2.16
N ASN A 35 30.12 0.16 2.86
CA ASN A 35 31.55 -0.17 2.75
C ASN A 35 31.90 -0.81 1.39
N ILE A 36 30.92 -1.46 0.74
CA ILE A 36 31.07 -2.16 -0.54
C ILE A 36 30.50 -1.29 -1.70
N GLY A 37 30.09 -0.05 -1.40
CA GLY A 37 29.52 0.89 -2.37
C GLY A 37 27.99 0.84 -2.50
N GLY A 38 27.31 0.09 -1.64
CA GLY A 38 25.85 0.03 -1.54
C GLY A 38 25.24 1.25 -0.85
N ASN A 39 23.90 1.31 -0.83
CA ASN A 39 23.18 2.41 -0.21
C ASN A 39 21.95 1.93 0.58
N ILE A 40 22.00 2.12 1.91
CA ILE A 40 20.93 1.80 2.85
C ILE A 40 19.59 2.48 2.50
N LEU A 41 19.60 3.67 1.88
CA LEU A 41 18.39 4.44 1.54
C LEU A 41 17.53 3.73 0.49
N ILE A 42 18.12 2.88 -0.35
CA ILE A 42 17.38 2.12 -1.36
C ILE A 42 16.39 1.16 -0.69
N PHE A 43 16.76 0.56 0.44
CA PHE A 43 15.83 -0.27 1.21
C PHE A 43 14.65 0.55 1.74
N GLN A 44 14.90 1.77 2.21
CA GLN A 44 13.85 2.67 2.67
C GLN A 44 12.86 3.01 1.54
N HIS A 45 13.33 3.33 0.34
CA HIS A 45 12.46 3.59 -0.82
C HIS A 45 11.66 2.35 -1.23
N LEU A 46 12.28 1.18 -1.32
CA LEU A 46 11.59 -0.08 -1.64
C LEU A 46 10.54 -0.44 -0.60
N PHE A 47 10.83 -0.22 0.67
CA PHE A 47 9.92 -0.46 1.78
C PHE A 47 8.72 0.50 1.71
N TRP A 48 8.97 1.80 1.58
CA TRP A 48 7.88 2.80 1.57
C TRP A 48 7.04 2.79 0.31
N PHE A 49 7.61 2.42 -0.85
CA PHE A 49 6.85 2.21 -2.08
C PHE A 49 5.79 1.11 -1.94
N PHE A 50 6.02 0.12 -1.08
CA PHE A 50 5.02 -0.89 -0.73
C PHE A 50 4.16 -0.47 0.48
N GLY A 51 4.78 0.10 1.50
CA GLY A 51 4.13 0.42 2.77
C GLY A 51 3.03 1.48 2.64
N HIS A 52 3.24 2.51 1.82
CA HIS A 52 2.26 3.57 1.67
C HIS A 52 0.96 3.09 0.98
N PRO A 53 1.01 2.34 -0.13
CA PRO A 53 -0.17 1.69 -0.69
C PRO A 53 -0.87 0.70 0.26
N GLU A 54 -0.10 -0.08 1.03
CA GLU A 54 -0.66 -1.12 1.92
C GLU A 54 -1.57 -0.53 3.01
N VAL A 55 -1.14 0.56 3.66
CA VAL A 55 -1.96 1.20 4.70
C VAL A 55 -3.28 1.74 4.15
N TYR A 56 -3.32 2.15 2.87
CA TYR A 56 -4.55 2.61 2.22
C TYR A 56 -5.50 1.46 1.87
N VAL A 57 -4.96 0.30 1.48
CA VAL A 57 -5.79 -0.89 1.24
C VAL A 57 -6.39 -1.40 2.56
N LEU A 58 -5.65 -1.31 3.67
CA LEU A 58 -6.14 -1.72 4.99
C LEU A 58 -7.24 -0.81 5.54
N ILE A 59 -7.20 0.50 5.26
CA ILE A 59 -8.23 1.44 5.74
C ILE A 59 -9.49 1.45 4.87
N ALA A 60 -9.40 1.07 3.58
CA ALA A 60 -10.55 1.01 2.67
C ALA A 60 -11.76 0.22 3.21
N PRO A 61 -11.63 -1.01 3.76
CA PRO A 61 -12.76 -1.74 4.35
C PRO A 61 -13.32 -1.07 5.61
N ALA A 62 -12.48 -0.37 6.40
CA ALA A 62 -12.95 0.36 7.57
C ALA A 62 -13.88 1.52 7.17
N PHE A 63 -13.56 2.25 6.10
CA PHE A 63 -14.48 3.25 5.54
C PHE A 63 -15.79 2.63 5.03
N GLY A 64 -15.72 1.42 4.47
CA GLY A 64 -16.90 0.64 4.11
C GLY A 64 -17.78 0.30 5.30
N LEU A 65 -17.19 -0.07 6.44
CA LEU A 65 -17.93 -0.35 7.69
C LEU A 65 -18.57 0.90 8.27
N VAL A 66 -17.84 2.03 8.33
CA VAL A 66 -18.38 3.31 8.78
C VAL A 66 -19.59 3.70 7.93
N ARG A 67 -19.52 3.52 6.61
CA ARG A 67 -20.64 3.74 5.68
C ARG A 67 -21.86 2.89 6.08
N ILE A 68 -21.68 1.61 6.35
CA ILE A 68 -22.78 0.70 6.73
C ILE A 68 -23.43 1.14 8.04
N VAL A 69 -22.63 1.50 9.05
CA VAL A 69 -23.13 1.96 10.36
C VAL A 69 -23.97 3.23 10.21
N ILE A 70 -23.53 4.20 9.40
CA ILE A 70 -24.29 5.44 9.19
C ILE A 70 -25.62 5.16 8.46
N VAL A 71 -25.64 4.27 7.47
CA VAL A 71 -26.88 3.85 6.78
C VAL A 71 -27.87 3.24 7.77
N LEU A 72 -27.39 2.34 8.64
CA LEU A 72 -28.20 1.66 9.66
C LEU A 72 -28.79 2.67 10.66
N LEU A 73 -27.99 3.62 11.14
CA LEU A 73 -28.43 4.63 12.12
C LEU A 73 -29.39 5.66 11.53
N SER A 74 -29.23 6.02 10.26
CA SER A 74 -30.02 7.08 9.63
C SER A 74 -31.37 6.59 9.09
N SER A 75 -31.63 5.27 9.08
CA SER A 75 -32.83 4.66 8.47
C SER A 75 -33.06 5.07 7.00
N LYS A 76 -32.01 5.55 6.33
CA LYS A 76 -32.02 5.94 4.92
C LYS A 76 -31.64 4.73 4.07
N LYS A 77 -32.29 4.58 2.91
CA LYS A 77 -31.94 3.52 1.94
C LYS A 77 -30.54 3.67 1.37
N ASP A 78 -29.99 4.88 1.36
CA ASP A 78 -28.67 5.17 0.82
C ASP A 78 -28.07 6.45 1.42
N LEU A 79 -26.73 6.53 1.43
CA LEU A 79 -26.02 7.76 1.75
C LEU A 79 -25.92 8.66 0.52
N TYR A 80 -26.05 9.95 0.77
CA TYR A 80 -25.75 10.98 -0.22
C TYR A 80 -24.29 10.84 -0.69
N GLY A 81 -24.04 11.03 -1.99
CA GLY A 81 -22.67 11.05 -2.52
C GLY A 81 -22.02 9.67 -2.71
N ARG A 82 -22.78 8.59 -2.95
CA ARG A 82 -22.23 7.25 -3.30
C ARG A 82 -21.14 7.32 -4.38
N LYS A 83 -21.35 8.11 -5.43
CA LYS A 83 -20.37 8.34 -6.51
C LYS A 83 -19.08 9.01 -6.00
N GLY A 84 -19.20 9.96 -5.07
CA GLY A 84 -18.06 10.65 -4.46
C GLY A 84 -17.21 9.74 -3.58
N ILE A 85 -17.85 8.86 -2.80
CA ILE A 85 -17.14 7.85 -1.98
C ILE A 85 -16.35 6.89 -2.87
N ILE A 86 -16.96 6.40 -3.97
CA ILE A 86 -16.28 5.51 -4.91
C ILE A 86 -15.07 6.21 -5.55
N LEU A 87 -15.24 7.44 -6.02
CA LEU A 87 -14.14 8.23 -6.62
C LEU A 87 -13.03 8.50 -5.61
N ALA A 88 -13.37 8.81 -4.36
CA ALA A 88 -12.38 9.04 -3.29
C ALA A 88 -11.54 7.79 -3.02
N ILE A 89 -12.17 6.62 -2.90
CA ILE A 89 -11.46 5.35 -2.65
C ILE A 89 -10.48 5.04 -3.80
N ILE A 90 -10.92 5.21 -5.06
CA ILE A 90 -10.07 5.01 -6.23
C ILE A 90 -8.90 6.00 -6.25
N SER A 91 -9.18 7.28 -5.95
CA SER A 91 -8.17 8.33 -5.95
C SER A 91 -7.11 8.11 -4.87
N ILE A 92 -7.50 7.68 -3.67
CA ILE A 92 -6.56 7.35 -2.57
C ILE A 92 -5.65 6.19 -2.98
N GLY A 93 -6.20 5.15 -3.63
CA GLY A 93 -5.42 4.03 -4.13
C GLY A 93 -4.37 4.44 -5.17
N PHE A 94 -4.70 5.38 -6.06
CA PHE A 94 -3.76 5.86 -7.08
C PHE A 94 -2.68 6.80 -6.50
N ILE A 95 -3.08 7.76 -5.67
CA ILE A 95 -2.16 8.72 -5.02
C ILE A 95 -1.22 8.00 -4.06
N GLY A 96 -1.68 6.93 -3.41
CA GLY A 96 -0.87 6.14 -2.49
C GLY A 96 0.36 5.49 -3.10
N CYS A 97 0.42 5.31 -4.43
CA CYS A 97 1.60 4.79 -5.12
C CYS A 97 2.61 5.88 -5.53
N LEU A 98 2.29 7.16 -5.37
CA LEU A 98 3.11 8.31 -5.81
C LEU A 98 3.83 9.02 -4.66
N VAL A 99 3.52 8.66 -3.42
CA VAL A 99 4.08 9.23 -2.19
C VAL A 99 5.19 8.33 -1.63
#